data_AF-A0A1V9EXN9-F1
#
_entry.id   AF-A0A1V9EXN9-F1
#
_cell.length_a   1.000
_cell.length_b   1.000
_cell.length_c   1.000
_cell.angle_alpha   90.00
_cell.angle_beta   90.00
_cell.angle_gamma   90.00
#
_symmetry.space_group_name_H-M   'P 1'
#
loop_
_entity.id
_entity.type
_entity.pdbx_description
1 polymer ?
#
loop_
_entity_poly.entity_id
_entity_poly.type
_entity_poly.pdbx_seq_one_letter_code
_entity_poly.pdbx_strand_id
1 'polypeptide(L)'
;MRSEEQCKPLERYLYVDSRWSEAAIEIWQKECIKRLATREKDSYYDKFINWKSRENEIAVFTLYAYADFPIPKRFDCIFQIGNPEIYINTEFQLTQSVWEGWFPIGNIDHGHKHLVVLEFVDKVPDIFNSLHLENNRSSTVPKPHLALGLCQFSDLTEITK
;
A
#
# COMPACT_ATOMS: atom_id res chain seq x y z
N MET A 1 5.07 19.06 -0.03
CA MET A 1 6.04 18.01 -0.39
C MET A 1 6.99 17.83 0.78
N ARG A 2 7.03 16.63 1.36
CA ARG A 2 7.88 16.19 2.46
C ARG A 2 8.63 14.95 1.99
N SER A 3 9.95 15.01 1.86
CA SER A 3 10.76 13.86 1.42
C SER A 3 11.07 12.90 2.58
N GLU A 4 11.53 11.69 2.28
CA GLU A 4 11.87 10.68 3.29
C GLU A 4 12.98 11.16 4.26
N GLU A 5 13.96 11.91 3.76
CA GLU A 5 15.09 12.45 4.54
C GLU A 5 14.62 13.44 5.60
N GLN A 6 13.49 14.11 5.37
CA GLN A 6 12.87 15.05 6.30
C GLN A 6 12.03 14.35 7.38
N CYS A 7 11.83 13.04 7.27
CA CYS A 7 11.08 12.24 8.24
C CYS A 7 12.03 11.65 9.27
N LYS A 8 11.61 11.66 10.54
CA LYS A 8 12.34 10.94 11.59
C LYS A 8 12.20 9.44 11.35
N PRO A 9 13.23 8.61 11.60
CA PRO A 9 13.15 7.16 11.41
C PRO A 9 11.91 6.51 12.04
N LEU A 10 11.50 6.93 13.24
CA LEU A 10 10.28 6.45 13.93
C LEU A 10 8.98 6.68 13.15
N GLU A 11 8.97 7.56 12.16
CA GLU A 11 7.81 7.90 11.31
C GLU A 11 7.90 7.23 9.93
N ARG A 12 9.01 6.57 9.58
CA ARG A 12 9.29 6.05 8.22
C ARG A 12 8.66 4.68 7.97
N TYR A 13 7.34 4.63 8.01
CA TYR A 13 6.61 3.44 7.62
C TYR A 13 5.27 3.80 6.96
N LEU A 14 4.83 2.96 6.02
CA LEU A 14 3.47 3.02 5.50
C LEU A 14 2.53 2.28 6.44
N TYR A 15 1.42 2.93 6.81
CA TYR A 15 0.37 2.34 7.62
C TYR A 15 -0.62 1.59 6.72
N VAL A 16 -0.85 0.30 6.98
CA VAL A 16 -1.78 -0.55 6.23
C VAL A 16 -2.75 -1.25 7.18
N ASP A 17 -4.05 -1.11 6.95
CA ASP A 17 -5.11 -1.71 7.78
C ASP A 17 -6.04 -2.68 7.04
N SER A 18 -5.91 -2.76 5.72
CA SER A 18 -6.82 -3.52 4.88
C SER A 18 -6.13 -4.05 3.63
N ARG A 19 -6.58 -5.23 3.21
CA ARG A 19 -6.29 -5.82 1.90
C ARG A 19 -7.56 -5.90 1.07
N TRP A 20 -7.40 -5.90 -0.24
CA TRP A 20 -8.51 -5.77 -1.17
C TRP A 20 -8.73 -7.05 -1.95
N SER A 21 -9.98 -7.49 -2.02
CA SER A 21 -10.39 -8.61 -2.88
C SER A 21 -10.31 -8.22 -4.36
N GLU A 22 -10.22 -9.22 -5.23
CA GLU A 22 -10.28 -9.01 -6.69
C GLU A 22 -11.56 -8.25 -7.10
N ALA A 23 -12.70 -8.61 -6.51
CA ALA A 23 -13.98 -7.93 -6.76
C ALA A 23 -13.93 -6.44 -6.39
N ALA A 24 -13.29 -6.09 -5.26
CA ALA A 24 -13.14 -4.71 -4.84
C ALA A 24 -12.17 -3.93 -5.75
N ILE A 25 -11.13 -4.60 -6.25
CA ILE A 25 -10.20 -4.00 -7.22
C ILE A 25 -10.90 -3.73 -8.56
N GLU A 26 -11.74 -4.63 -9.04
CA GLU A 26 -12.52 -4.39 -10.26
C GLU A 26 -13.44 -3.17 -10.14
N ILE A 27 -13.98 -2.90 -8.94
CA ILE A 27 -14.76 -1.69 -8.67
C ILE A 27 -13.87 -0.44 -8.83
N TRP A 28 -12.66 -0.44 -8.29
CA TRP A 28 -11.75 0.69 -8.44
C TRP A 28 -11.23 0.87 -9.87
N GLN A 29 -10.93 -0.20 -10.58
CA GLN A 29 -10.57 -0.14 -12.00
C GLN A 29 -11.71 0.52 -12.81
N LYS A 30 -12.98 0.15 -12.54
CA LYS A 30 -14.14 0.80 -13.15
C LYS A 30 -14.26 2.28 -12.77
N GLU A 31 -13.99 2.65 -11.51
CA GLU A 31 -13.98 4.05 -11.08
C GLU A 31 -12.86 4.86 -11.75
N CYS A 32 -11.66 4.30 -11.89
CA CYS A 32 -10.56 4.90 -12.66
C CYS A 32 -10.98 5.15 -14.11
N ILE A 33 -11.51 4.12 -14.79
CA ILE A 33 -12.00 4.23 -16.18
C ILE A 33 -13.03 5.35 -16.31
N LYS A 34 -14.02 5.38 -15.41
CA LYS A 34 -15.10 6.38 -15.43
C LYS A 34 -14.57 7.79 -15.22
N ARG A 35 -13.74 8.01 -14.20
CA ARG A 35 -13.25 9.36 -13.82
C ARG A 35 -12.20 9.91 -14.77
N LEU A 36 -11.47 9.03 -15.46
CA LEU A 36 -10.39 9.38 -16.39
C LEU A 36 -10.81 9.23 -17.86
N ALA A 37 -12.11 9.11 -18.14
CA ALA A 37 -12.64 8.89 -19.48
C ALA A 37 -12.12 9.94 -20.50
N THR A 38 -12.08 11.22 -20.11
CA THR A 38 -11.67 12.36 -20.94
C THR A 38 -10.21 12.79 -20.74
N ARG A 39 -9.47 12.12 -19.85
CA ARG A 39 -8.06 12.44 -19.60
C ARG A 39 -7.14 11.58 -20.47
N GLU A 40 -5.95 12.11 -20.71
CA GLU A 40 -4.84 11.34 -21.26
C GLU A 40 -4.51 10.18 -20.32
N LYS A 41 -4.25 9.01 -20.91
CA LYS A 41 -3.96 7.77 -20.20
C LYS A 41 -2.48 7.52 -20.36
N ASP A 42 -1.79 7.36 -19.24
CA ASP A 42 -0.38 7.07 -19.21
C ASP A 42 -0.12 5.59 -18.88
N SER A 43 1.16 5.24 -18.78
CA SER A 43 1.56 3.88 -18.43
C SER A 43 1.12 3.43 -17.03
N TYR A 44 0.91 4.35 -16.08
CA TYR A 44 0.43 3.99 -14.74
C TYR A 44 -1.05 3.62 -14.77
N TYR A 45 -1.83 4.37 -15.55
CA TYR A 45 -3.22 4.02 -15.85
C TYR A 45 -3.31 2.62 -16.45
N ASP A 46 -2.61 2.37 -17.56
CA ASP A 46 -2.68 1.10 -18.28
C ASP A 46 -2.22 -0.07 -17.39
N LYS A 47 -1.18 0.14 -16.58
CA LYS A 47 -0.70 -0.89 -15.65
C LYS A 47 -1.77 -1.27 -14.62
N PHE A 48 -2.46 -0.28 -14.03
CA PHE A 48 -3.48 -0.55 -13.01
C PHE A 48 -4.78 -1.13 -13.57
N ILE A 49 -5.31 -0.58 -14.68
CA ILE A 49 -6.57 -1.07 -15.24
C ILE A 49 -6.48 -2.49 -15.80
N ASN A 50 -5.27 -2.91 -16.22
CA ASN A 50 -5.00 -4.26 -16.71
C ASN A 50 -4.41 -5.18 -15.64
N TRP A 51 -4.20 -4.69 -14.42
CA TRP A 51 -3.64 -5.50 -13.34
C TRP A 51 -4.58 -6.65 -12.97
N LYS A 52 -3.97 -7.82 -12.80
CA LYS A 52 -4.58 -9.03 -12.26
C LYS A 52 -3.64 -9.55 -11.19
N SER A 53 -4.22 -9.95 -10.06
CA SER A 53 -3.52 -10.55 -8.92
C SER A 53 -2.67 -11.73 -9.35
N ARG A 54 -1.46 -11.81 -8.78
CA ARG A 54 -0.56 -12.96 -8.83
C ARG A 54 -0.34 -13.47 -7.40
N GLU A 55 0.14 -14.70 -7.24
CA GLU A 55 0.37 -15.31 -5.92
C GLU A 55 1.37 -14.54 -5.05
N ASN A 56 2.26 -13.76 -5.68
CA ASN A 56 3.24 -12.91 -5.04
C ASN A 56 2.83 -11.43 -5.00
N GLU A 57 1.59 -11.09 -5.32
CA GLU A 57 1.09 -9.71 -5.30
C GLU A 57 -0.13 -9.55 -4.41
N ILE A 58 -0.23 -8.38 -3.78
CA ILE A 58 -1.41 -8.00 -2.99
C ILE A 58 -1.73 -6.52 -3.19
N ALA A 59 -3.01 -6.21 -3.28
CA ALA A 59 -3.50 -4.84 -3.21
C ALA A 59 -3.90 -4.50 -1.78
N VAL A 60 -3.32 -3.43 -1.24
CA VAL A 60 -3.60 -2.92 0.10
C VAL A 60 -3.88 -1.44 0.07
N PHE A 61 -4.50 -0.93 1.13
CA PHE A 61 -4.69 0.50 1.30
C PHE A 61 -3.67 1.03 2.30
N THR A 62 -2.93 2.06 1.91
CA THR A 62 -2.10 2.82 2.84
C THR A 62 -2.79 4.12 3.20
N LEU A 63 -2.85 4.43 4.49
CA LEU A 63 -3.45 5.65 5.01
C LEU A 63 -2.37 6.67 5.37
N TYR A 64 -2.48 7.89 4.84
CA TYR A 64 -1.66 9.04 5.21
C TYR A 64 -0.16 8.75 5.14
N ALA A 65 0.37 8.58 3.93
CA ALA A 65 1.78 8.26 3.73
C ALA A 65 2.73 9.27 4.41
N TYR A 66 3.82 8.77 4.99
CA TYR A 66 4.76 9.56 5.79
C TYR A 66 5.65 10.51 4.98
N ALA A 67 5.78 10.31 3.67
CA ALA A 67 6.60 11.12 2.78
C ALA A 67 6.12 10.97 1.33
N ASP A 68 6.57 11.90 0.48
CA ASP A 68 6.53 11.80 -0.97
C ASP A 68 7.72 10.98 -1.46
N PHE A 69 7.48 9.96 -2.29
CA PHE A 69 8.55 9.19 -2.93
C PHE A 69 8.08 8.52 -4.23
N PRO A 70 8.97 8.36 -5.23
CA PRO A 70 8.64 7.70 -6.48
C PRO A 70 8.47 6.19 -6.30
N ILE A 71 7.72 5.56 -7.21
CA ILE A 71 7.60 4.09 -7.30
C ILE A 71 8.36 3.59 -8.54
N PRO A 72 8.94 2.37 -8.52
CA PRO A 72 8.86 1.39 -7.45
C PRO A 72 9.69 1.77 -6.22
N LYS A 73 9.18 1.43 -5.03
CA LYS A 73 9.88 1.60 -3.74
C LYS A 73 10.05 0.25 -3.08
N ARG A 74 11.29 -0.07 -2.68
CA ARG A 74 11.62 -1.30 -1.97
C ARG A 74 11.39 -1.13 -0.46
N PHE A 75 11.03 -2.24 0.17
CA PHE A 75 10.90 -2.43 1.61
C PHE A 75 11.42 -3.83 1.94
N ASP A 76 11.81 -4.04 3.18
CA ASP A 76 12.32 -5.33 3.67
C ASP A 76 11.73 -5.71 5.05
N CYS A 77 10.81 -4.90 5.59
CA CYS A 77 10.24 -5.13 6.91
C CYS A 77 8.73 -4.87 6.94
N ILE A 78 8.01 -5.81 7.55
CA ILE A 78 6.58 -5.71 7.89
C ILE A 78 6.44 -5.96 9.39
N PHE A 79 5.77 -5.09 10.13
CA PHE A 79 5.54 -5.26 11.57
C PHE A 79 4.09 -4.97 11.97
N GLN A 80 3.63 -5.52 13.08
CA GLN A 80 2.31 -5.17 13.64
C GLN A 80 2.40 -3.89 14.45
N ILE A 81 1.62 -2.86 14.10
CA ILE A 81 1.72 -1.53 14.76
C ILE A 81 1.37 -1.60 16.25
N GLY A 82 0.39 -2.44 16.63
CA GLY A 82 0.02 -2.63 18.04
C GLY A 82 0.97 -3.52 18.84
N ASN A 83 1.88 -4.23 18.17
CA ASN A 83 2.90 -5.09 18.80
C ASN A 83 4.11 -5.27 17.86
N PRO A 84 5.00 -4.26 17.75
CA PRO A 84 6.08 -4.26 16.75
C PRO A 84 7.11 -5.37 16.89
N GLU A 85 7.17 -6.05 18.03
CA GLU A 85 7.96 -7.27 18.24
C GLU A 85 7.52 -8.42 17.32
N ILE A 86 6.28 -8.36 16.80
CA ILE A 86 5.79 -9.26 15.75
C ILE A 86 6.10 -8.63 14.39
N TYR A 87 7.20 -9.06 13.78
CA TYR A 87 7.63 -8.61 12.45
C TYR A 87 8.10 -9.76 11.55
N ILE A 88 8.14 -9.46 10.25
CA ILE A 88 8.68 -10.32 9.20
C ILE A 88 9.71 -9.50 8.43
N ASN A 89 10.93 -10.05 8.32
CA ASN A 89 11.95 -9.55 7.41
C ASN A 89 11.83 -10.29 6.08
N THR A 90 11.44 -9.59 5.03
CA THR A 90 11.27 -10.13 3.68
C THR A 90 11.35 -8.97 2.70
N GLU A 91 12.01 -9.17 1.57
CA GLU A 91 12.06 -8.16 0.52
C GLU A 91 10.74 -8.09 -0.27
N PHE A 92 10.27 -6.87 -0.52
CA PHE A 92 9.14 -6.58 -1.39
C PHE A 92 9.24 -5.17 -1.96
N GLN A 93 8.41 -4.87 -2.94
CA GLN A 93 8.34 -3.55 -3.55
C GLN A 93 6.90 -3.09 -3.77
N LEU A 94 6.67 -1.81 -3.58
CA LEU A 94 5.46 -1.13 -4.01
C LEU A 94 5.61 -0.81 -5.50
N THR A 95 4.77 -1.41 -6.35
CA THR A 95 4.92 -1.35 -7.82
C THR A 95 3.87 -0.51 -8.51
N GLN A 96 2.75 -0.24 -7.84
CA GLN A 96 1.64 0.56 -8.34
C GLN A 96 1.04 1.38 -7.21
N SER A 97 0.58 2.57 -7.53
CA SER A 97 -0.06 3.51 -6.61
C SER A 97 -1.27 4.12 -7.31
N VAL A 98 -2.39 4.16 -6.60
CA VAL A 98 -3.64 4.79 -7.06
C VAL A 98 -4.09 5.76 -5.98
N TRP A 99 -3.84 7.03 -6.24
CA TRP A 99 -4.17 8.13 -5.34
C TRP A 99 -5.67 8.19 -5.09
N GLU A 100 -6.04 8.15 -3.81
CA GLU A 100 -7.42 8.06 -3.30
C GLU A 100 -8.27 6.96 -3.97
N GLY A 101 -7.62 5.92 -4.50
CA GLY A 101 -8.27 4.78 -5.16
C GLY A 101 -8.78 5.04 -6.59
N TRP A 102 -8.62 6.24 -7.15
CA TRP A 102 -9.14 6.55 -8.49
C TRP A 102 -8.15 7.14 -9.48
N PHE A 103 -6.97 7.58 -9.05
CA PHE A 103 -5.97 8.19 -9.94
C PHE A 103 -4.64 7.43 -9.88
N PRO A 104 -4.37 6.50 -10.82
CA PRO A 104 -3.08 5.82 -10.92
C PRO A 104 -1.95 6.82 -11.13
N ILE A 105 -0.87 6.69 -10.38
CA ILE A 105 0.25 7.65 -10.37
C ILE A 105 1.58 6.95 -10.06
N GLY A 106 2.69 7.56 -10.50
CA GLY A 106 4.06 7.05 -10.36
C GLY A 106 4.75 7.34 -9.03
N ASN A 107 4.02 7.78 -8.01
CA ASN A 107 4.57 8.14 -6.71
C ASN A 107 3.55 7.91 -5.58
N ILE A 108 4.04 8.00 -4.36
CA ILE A 108 3.23 8.17 -3.16
C ILE A 108 3.28 9.65 -2.77
N ASP A 109 2.13 10.21 -2.39
CA ASP A 109 2.01 11.59 -1.93
C ASP A 109 1.88 11.63 -0.41
N HIS A 110 2.69 12.47 0.24
CA HIS A 110 2.66 12.66 1.69
C HIS A 110 1.27 13.08 2.17
N GLY A 111 0.76 12.42 3.21
CA GLY A 111 -0.52 12.74 3.83
C GLY A 111 -1.74 12.29 3.03
N HIS A 112 -1.56 11.56 1.94
CA HIS A 112 -2.65 11.04 1.13
C HIS A 112 -2.85 9.53 1.32
N LYS A 113 -4.04 9.09 0.93
CA LYS A 113 -4.39 7.67 0.90
C LYS A 113 -4.10 7.12 -0.48
N HIS A 114 -3.53 5.92 -0.50
CA HIS A 114 -3.24 5.24 -1.75
C HIS A 114 -3.71 3.79 -1.67
N LEU A 115 -4.37 3.34 -2.74
CA LEU A 115 -4.42 1.92 -3.02
C LEU A 115 -3.10 1.55 -3.70
N VAL A 116 -2.38 0.61 -3.13
CA VAL A 116 -1.05 0.23 -3.59
C VAL A 116 -1.00 -1.26 -3.89
N VAL A 117 -0.20 -1.63 -4.89
CA VAL A 117 0.13 -3.03 -5.17
C VAL A 117 1.53 -3.30 -4.67
N LEU A 118 1.66 -4.29 -3.79
CA LEU A 118 2.93 -4.81 -3.31
C LEU A 118 3.25 -6.09 -4.08
N GLU A 119 4.50 -6.24 -4.49
CA GLU A 119 5.06 -7.44 -5.13
C GLU A 119 6.17 -8.00 -4.24
N PHE A 120 6.04 -9.27 -3.89
CA PHE A 120 6.99 -10.05 -3.08
C PHE A 120 7.88 -10.91 -3.98
N VAL A 121 9.06 -11.29 -3.49
CA VAL A 121 9.98 -12.17 -4.22
C VAL A 121 9.35 -13.54 -4.47
N ASP A 122 8.78 -14.16 -3.44
CA ASP A 122 8.23 -15.52 -3.52
C ASP A 122 6.70 -15.55 -3.46
N LYS A 123 6.13 -15.16 -2.32
CA LYS A 123 4.68 -15.15 -2.06
C LYS A 123 4.31 -14.03 -1.09
N VAL A 124 3.03 -13.67 -1.08
CA VAL A 124 2.50 -12.75 -0.05
C VAL A 124 2.64 -13.39 1.34
N PRO A 125 3.26 -12.73 2.33
CA PRO A 125 3.39 -13.25 3.68
C PRO A 125 2.03 -13.42 4.39
N ASP A 126 1.89 -14.49 5.16
CA ASP A 126 0.60 -14.84 5.79
C ASP A 126 0.08 -13.78 6.77
N ILE A 127 0.93 -12.87 7.27
CA ILE A 127 0.53 -11.74 8.12
C ILE A 127 -0.52 -10.84 7.44
N PHE A 128 -0.51 -10.74 6.10
CA PHE A 128 -1.53 -9.98 5.38
C PHE A 128 -2.91 -10.65 5.44
N ASN A 129 -2.99 -11.97 5.66
CA ASN A 129 -4.28 -12.65 5.79
C ASN A 129 -5.04 -12.23 7.05
N SER A 130 -4.35 -11.67 8.04
CA SER A 130 -4.92 -11.11 9.27
C SER A 130 -5.49 -9.70 9.11
N LEU A 131 -5.19 -9.02 8.00
CA LEU A 131 -5.82 -7.72 7.70
C LEU A 131 -7.28 -7.90 7.30
N HIS A 132 -8.07 -6.86 7.55
CA HIS A 132 -9.45 -6.81 7.09
C HIS A 132 -9.51 -6.91 5.56
N LEU A 133 -10.42 -7.76 5.06
CA LEU A 133 -10.64 -7.94 3.63
C LEU A 133 -11.76 -7.01 3.16
N GLU A 134 -11.39 -6.02 2.36
CA GLU A 134 -12.36 -5.14 1.71
C GLU A 134 -12.92 -5.81 0.44
N ASN A 135 -14.24 -5.96 0.43
CA ASN A 135 -14.99 -6.50 -0.71
C ASN A 135 -15.78 -5.42 -1.48
N ASN A 136 -15.80 -4.20 -0.94
CA ASN A 136 -16.61 -3.10 -1.45
C ASN A 136 -15.77 -1.82 -1.58
N ARG A 137 -16.37 -0.80 -2.19
CA ARG A 137 -15.75 0.52 -2.42
C ARG A 137 -15.40 1.28 -1.14
N SER A 138 -16.20 1.12 -0.10
CA SER A 138 -16.04 1.87 1.15
C SER A 138 -15.26 1.04 2.14
N SER A 139 -14.30 1.66 2.82
CA SER A 139 -13.62 0.98 3.89
C SER A 139 -14.57 0.72 5.05
N THR A 140 -14.57 -0.52 5.52
CA THR A 140 -15.45 -1.04 6.58
C THR A 140 -14.64 -1.64 7.73
N VAL A 141 -13.36 -1.30 7.82
CA VAL A 141 -12.44 -1.81 8.85
C VAL A 141 -13.07 -1.64 10.25
N PRO A 142 -13.36 -2.75 10.96
CA PRO A 142 -13.97 -2.69 12.28
C PRO A 142 -12.97 -2.15 13.31
N LYS A 143 -13.45 -1.69 14.47
CA LYS A 143 -12.58 -1.33 15.61
C LYS A 143 -12.84 -2.28 16.78
N PRO A 144 -11.78 -2.83 17.43
CA PRO A 144 -10.37 -2.73 17.06
C PRO A 144 -10.00 -3.58 15.84
N HIS A 145 -8.95 -3.20 15.12
CA HIS A 145 -8.39 -3.97 14.00
C HIS A 145 -6.86 -4.09 14.10
N LEU A 146 -6.33 -5.08 13.38
CA LEU A 146 -4.89 -5.22 13.16
C LEU A 146 -4.46 -4.25 12.06
N ALA A 147 -3.31 -3.60 12.27
CA ALA A 147 -2.65 -2.77 11.27
C ALA A 147 -1.17 -3.12 11.19
N LEU A 148 -0.63 -3.04 9.98
CA LEU A 148 0.75 -3.32 9.65
C LEU A 148 1.49 -2.04 9.28
N GLY A 149 2.75 -1.96 9.68
CA GLY A 149 3.71 -0.99 9.18
C GLY A 149 4.63 -1.63 8.16
N LEU A 150 4.88 -0.93 7.05
CA LEU A 150 5.84 -1.34 6.01
C LEU A 150 7.01 -0.36 6.02
N CYS A 151 8.22 -0.83 6.27
CA CYS A 151 9.41 0.02 6.41
C CYS A 151 10.69 -0.65 5.89
N GLN A 152 11.78 0.11 5.96
CA GLN A 152 13.12 -0.48 5.94
C GLN A 152 13.43 -1.07 7.32
N PHE A 153 14.06 -2.23 7.38
CA PHE A 153 14.39 -2.93 8.61
C PHE A 153 15.31 -2.09 9.51
N SER A 154 16.16 -1.26 8.91
CA SER A 154 16.99 -0.28 9.61
C SER A 154 16.17 0.73 10.43
N ASP A 155 14.95 1.04 10.01
CA ASP A 155 14.07 1.97 10.72
C ASP A 155 13.30 1.27 11.87
N LEU A 156 13.15 -0.05 11.85
CA LEU A 156 12.38 -0.81 12.85
C LEU A 156 12.85 -0.53 14.28
N THR A 157 14.16 -0.50 14.50
CA THR A 157 14.73 -0.26 15.84
C THR A 157 14.36 1.11 16.41
N GLU A 158 14.17 2.12 15.55
CA GLU A 158 13.73 3.44 15.99
C GLU A 158 12.20 3.53 16.14
N ILE A 159 11.46 2.70 15.40
CA ILE A 159 10.00 2.60 15.48
C ILE A 159 9.56 1.89 16.77
N THR A 160 10.33 0.94 17.29
CA THR A 160 9.97 0.12 18.47
C THR A 160 10.42 0.72 19.81
N LYS A 161 11.05 1.90 19.82
CA LYS A 161 11.46 2.61 21.05
C LYS A 161 10.32 3.39 21.69
#